data_AF-A0A737M3M6-F1
#
_entry.id   AF-A0A737M3M6-F1
#
_cell.length_a   1.000
_cell.length_b   1.000
_cell.length_c   1.000
_cell.angle_alpha   90.00
_cell.angle_beta   90.00
_cell.angle_gamma   90.00
#
_symmetry.space_group_name_H-M   'P 1'
#
loop_
_entity.id
_entity.type
_entity.pdbx_description
1 polymer ?
#
loop_
_entity_poly.entity_id
_entity_poly.type
_entity_poly.pdbx_seq_one_letter_code
_entity_poly.pdbx_strand_id
1 'polypeptide(L)' 'MKIEYQDYGAVANIVITSTVFEFRKHNRVVDAALLCTPGIVASRNSVFFMKSVLSGKSRDMLRANKTVQREAKR' A
#
# COMPACT_ATOMS: atom_id res chain seq x y z
N MET A 1 -10.94 0.01 -5.00
CA MET A 1 -9.58 -0.31 -4.48
C MET A 1 -9.55 -1.71 -3.89
N LYS A 2 -8.64 -2.58 -4.31
CA LYS A 2 -8.35 -3.88 -3.65
C LYS A 2 -7.03 -3.77 -2.89
N ILE A 3 -7.01 -4.22 -1.64
CA ILE A 3 -5.82 -4.21 -0.77
C ILE A 3 -5.58 -5.64 -0.33
N GLU A 4 -4.40 -6.18 -0.63
CA GLU A 4 -3.97 -7.51 -0.24
C GLU A 4 -2.76 -7.39 0.67
N TYR A 5 -2.72 -8.20 1.73
CA TYR A 5 -1.59 -8.31 2.64
C TYR A 5 -0.98 -9.69 2.50
N GLN A 6 0.28 -9.75 2.13
CA GLN A 6 1.06 -10.98 1.95
C GLN A 6 2.18 -10.99 2.98
N ASP A 7 2.20 -12.00 3.84
CA ASP A 7 3.22 -12.15 4.87
C ASP A 7 4.25 -13.21 4.45
N TYR A 8 5.54 -12.85 4.49
CA TYR A 8 6.67 -13.74 4.22
C TYR A 8 7.52 -13.97 5.49
N GLY A 9 6.95 -13.71 6.68
CA GLY A 9 7.58 -13.93 7.98
C GLY A 9 8.49 -12.77 8.40
N ALA A 10 9.63 -12.61 7.72
CA ALA A 10 10.58 -11.53 8.01
C ALA A 10 10.19 -10.19 7.36
N VAL A 11 9.50 -10.28 6.22
CA VAL A 11 9.07 -9.16 5.38
C VAL A 11 7.60 -9.37 5.05
N ALA A 12 6.83 -8.29 4.99
CA ALA A 12 5.47 -8.33 4.49
C ALA A 12 5.31 -7.37 3.31
N ASN A 13 4.39 -7.73 2.42
CA ASN A 13 4.03 -6.96 1.25
C ASN A 13 2.56 -6.54 1.34
N ILE A 14 2.27 -5.27 1.09
CA ILE A 14 0.91 -4.79 0.85
C ILE A 14 0.79 -4.48 -0.63
N VAL A 15 -0.13 -5.18 -1.29
CA VAL A 15 -0.43 -4.98 -2.71
C VAL A 15 -1.73 -4.20 -2.80
N ILE A 16 -1.62 -2.97 -3.27
CA ILE A 16 -2.76 -2.10 -3.52
C ILE A 16 -3.01 -2.10 -5.02
N THR A 17 -4.21 -2.51 -5.42
CA THR A 17 -4.63 -2.56 -6.82
C THR A 17 -5.86 -1.68 -7.02
N SER A 18 -5.71 -0.66 -7.86
CA SER A 18 -6.74 0.37 -8.07
C SER A 18 -7.05 0.58 -9.55
N THR A 19 -8.28 0.96 -9.84
CA THR A 19 -8.71 1.41 -11.16
C THR A 19 -8.29 2.87 -11.39
N VAL A 20 -8.15 3.27 -12.65
CA VAL A 20 -7.67 4.61 -13.04
C VAL A 20 -8.60 5.73 -12.55
N PHE A 21 -9.91 5.47 -12.44
CA PHE A 21 -10.89 6.42 -11.87
C PHE A 21 -10.60 6.77 -10.40
N GLU A 22 -9.99 5.86 -9.63
CA GLU A 22 -9.64 6.09 -8.23
C GLU A 22 -8.17 6.55 -8.06
N PHE A 23 -7.49 7.01 -9.12
CA PHE A 23 -6.07 7.35 -9.08
C PHE A 23 -5.69 8.36 -7.99
N ARG A 24 -6.50 9.40 -7.78
CA ARG A 24 -6.25 10.40 -6.73
C ARG A 24 -6.31 9.78 -5.34
N LYS A 25 -7.27 8.90 -5.10
CA LYS A 25 -7.43 8.17 -3.83
C LYS A 25 -6.30 7.17 -3.64
N HIS A 26 -5.88 6.48 -4.71
CA HIS A 26 -4.73 5.59 -4.70
C HIS A 26 -3.44 6.28 -4.27
N ASN A 27 -3.11 7.42 -4.90
CA ASN A 27 -1.91 8.18 -4.54
C ASN A 27 -1.96 8.64 -3.09
N ARG A 28 -3.09 9.17 -2.62
CA ARG A 28 -3.24 9.61 -1.24
C ARG A 28 -3.00 8.47 -0.24
N VAL A 29 -3.53 7.28 -0.51
CA VAL A 29 -3.35 6.11 0.36
C VAL A 29 -1.89 5.63 0.36
N VAL A 30 -1.24 5.61 -0.80
CA VAL A 30 0.17 5.23 -0.91
C VAL A 30 1.07 6.24 -0.21
N ASP A 31 0.83 7.53 -0.38
CA ASP A 31 1.59 8.59 0.29
C ASP A 31 1.37 8.53 1.81
N ALA A 32 0.15 8.31 2.28
CA ALA A 32 -0.13 8.12 3.70
C ALA A 32 0.58 6.88 4.29
N ALA A 33 0.68 5.79 3.53
CA ALA A 33 1.42 4.60 3.93
C ALA A 33 2.93 4.87 4.04
N LEU A 34 3.50 5.60 3.08
CA LEU A 34 4.90 6.00 3.08
C LEU A 34 5.23 6.96 4.24
N LEU A 35 4.36 7.95 4.49
CA LEU A 35 4.51 8.88 5.61
C LEU A 35 4.43 8.19 6.98
N CYS A 36 3.57 7.17 7.10
CA CYS A 36 3.42 6.44 8.37
C CYS A 36 4.65 5.59 8.71
N THR A 37 5.42 5.18 7.69
CA THR A 37 6.47 4.17 7.82
C THR A 37 7.58 4.41 6.79
N PRO A 38 8.57 5.25 7.12
CA PRO A 38 9.61 5.70 6.18
C PRO A 38 10.61 4.59 5.76
N GLY A 39 10.49 3.38 6.30
CA GLY A 39 11.37 2.24 5.98
C GLY A 39 10.79 1.25 4.96
N ILE A 40 9.69 1.60 4.29
CA ILE A 40 9.01 0.74 3.31
C ILE A 40 9.43 1.12 1.90
N VAL A 41 9.74 0.12 1.08
CA VAL A 41 9.99 0.28 -0.35
C VAL A 41 8.66 0.22 -1.09
N ALA A 42 8.30 1.28 -1.82
CA ALA A 42 7.11 1.31 -2.67
C ALA A 42 7.51 1.10 -4.14
N SER A 43 7.14 -0.04 -4.70
CA SER A 43 7.25 -0.34 -6.12
C SER A 43 5.92 -0.06 -6.81
N ARG A 44 5.90 0.87 -7.75
CA ARG A 44 4.72 1.20 -8.55
C ARG A 44 4.84 0.56 -9.92
N ASN A 45 3.83 -0.19 -10.35
CA ASN A 45 3.77 -0.78 -11.68
C ASN A 45 2.47 -0.34 -12.37
N SER A 46 2.56 0.12 -13.62
CA SER A 46 1.42 0.67 -14.36
C SER A 46 1.46 0.25 -15.83
N VAL A 47 0.50 -0.59 -16.24
CA VAL A 47 0.20 -0.81 -17.66
C VAL A 47 -1.29 -0.53 -17.95
N PHE A 48 -2.21 -0.84 -17.02
CA PHE A 48 -3.64 -0.45 -17.11
C PHE A 48 -4.35 -0.28 -15.75
N PHE A 49 -3.87 -0.97 -14.72
CA PHE A 49 -4.31 -0.80 -13.33
C PHE A 49 -3.17 -0.17 -12.53
N MET A 50 -3.52 0.74 -11.63
CA MET A 50 -2.55 1.33 -10.72
C MET A 50 -2.26 0.30 -9.63
N LYS A 51 -1.13 -0.38 -9.78
CA LYS A 51 -0.66 -1.37 -8.81
C LYS A 51 0.53 -0.78 -8.04
N SER A 52 0.40 -0.74 -6.73
CA SER A 52 1.49 -0.37 -5.82
C SER A 52 1.76 -1.52 -4.88
N VAL A 53 3.02 -1.97 -4.87
CA VAL A 53 3.53 -2.98 -3.96
C VAL A 53 4.37 -2.26 -2.93
N LEU A 54 3.93 -2.29 -1.69
CA LEU A 54 4.66 -1.78 -0.53
C LEU A 54 5.34 -2.97 0.13
N SER A 55 6.65 -2.92 0.31
CA SER A 55 7.46 -3.99 0.89
C SER A 55 8.25 -3.47 2.09
N GLY A 56 8.19 -4.17 3.22
CA GLY A 56 8.90 -3.74 4.43
C GLY A 56 8.86 -4.78 5.55
N LYS A 57 9.47 -4.44 6.69
CA LYS A 57 9.48 -5.30 7.89
C LYS A 57 8.05 -5.55 8.38
N SER A 58 7.69 -6.79 8.71
CA SER A 58 6.31 -7.17 9.07
C SER A 58 5.70 -6.32 10.19
N ARG A 59 6.50 -5.91 11.20
CA ARG A 59 6.04 -5.04 12.30
C ARG A 59 5.56 -3.67 11.81
N ASP A 60 6.28 -3.08 10.88
CA ASP A 60 5.99 -1.75 10.34
C ASP A 60 4.86 -1.85 9.31
N MET A 61 4.82 -2.94 8.55
CA MET A 61 3.74 -3.25 7.60
C MET A 61 2.37 -3.43 8.26
N LEU A 62 2.30 -4.00 9.47
CA LEU A 62 1.04 -4.08 10.23
C LEU A 62 0.48 -2.68 10.58
N ARG A 63 1.35 -1.72 10.88
CA ARG A 63 0.94 -0.33 11.13
C ARG A 63 0.50 0.35 9.83
N ALA A 64 1.27 0.16 8.76
CA ALA A 64 0.93 0.67 7.43
C ALA A 64 -0.40 0.10 6.92
N ASN A 65 -0.70 -1.18 7.17
CA ASN A 65 -1.97 -1.78 6.73
C ASN A 65 -3.17 -1.13 7.43
N LYS A 66 -3.06 -0.82 8.74
CA LYS A 66 -4.13 -0.13 9.47
C LYS A 66 -4.37 1.28 8.93
N THR A 67 -3.33 2.03 8.60
CA THR A 67 -3.46 3.38 8.02
C THR A 67 -4.01 3.32 6.60
N VAL A 68 -3.53 2.39 5.78
CA VAL A 68 -4.04 2.13 4.42
C VAL A 68 -5.53 1.82 4.46
N GLN A 69 -5.98 0.93 5.35
CA GLN A 69 -7.41 0.59 5.48
C GLN A 69 -8.24 1.80 5.97
N ARG A 70 -7.70 2.64 6.84
CA ARG A 70 -8.38 3.84 7.33
C ARG A 70 -8.56 4.88 6.22
N GLU A 71 -7.51 5.15 5.44
CA GLU A 71 -7.57 6.09 4.32
C GLU A 71 -8.36 5.53 3.13
N ALA A 72 -8.40 4.20 2.95
CA ALA A 72 -9.25 3.58 1.94
C ALA A 72 -10.75 3.68 2.27
N LYS A 73 -11.12 3.68 3.55
CA LYS A 73 -12.51 3.87 4.03
C LYS A 73 -12.96 5.33 4.05
N ARG A 74 -12.02 6.27 3.93
CA ARG A 74 -12.26 7.72 3.93
C ARG A 74 -12.63 8.22 2.54
#